data_AF-A0A412YM94-F1
#
_entry.id   AF-A0A412YM94-F1
#
_cell.length_a   1.000
_cell.length_b   1.000
_cell.length_c   1.000
_cell.angle_alpha   90.00
_cell.angle_beta   90.00
_cell.angle_gamma   90.00
#
_symmetry.space_group_name_H-M   'P 1'
#
loop_
_entity.id
_entity.type
_entity.pdbx_description
1 polymer ?
#
loop_
_entity_poly.entity_id
_entity_poly.type
_entity_poly.pdbx_seq_one_letter_code
_entity_poly.pdbx_strand_id
1 'polypeptide(L)'
;MEQLSTIIQVVGSLITLVILPLLLLRSKKKKADAEAEKTEADNITAYAAEWKELYEKKEKRVVELDAKIDHLYAEITKYRDAIRELSEKNSELAVQNQALEFRKCNKHGCADRVPPSEY
;
A
#
# COMPACT_ATOMS: atom_id res chain seq x y z
N MET A 1 -51.90 31.61 61.78
CA MET A 1 -52.09 31.36 60.33
C MET A 1 -51.16 32.24 59.49
N GLU A 2 -51.10 33.55 59.71
CA GLU A 2 -50.29 34.48 58.89
C GLU A 2 -48.76 34.25 58.98
N GLN A 3 -48.18 34.10 60.18
CA GLN A 3 -46.72 33.91 60.31
C GLN A 3 -46.19 32.62 59.67
N LEU A 4 -46.98 31.54 59.72
CA LEU A 4 -46.66 30.28 59.05
C LEU A 4 -46.60 30.47 57.52
N SER A 5 -47.51 31.27 56.96
CA SER A 5 -47.51 31.58 55.52
C SER A 5 -46.30 32.40 55.10
N THR A 6 -45.87 33.36 55.93
CA THR A 6 -44.69 34.21 55.66
C THR A 6 -43.40 33.39 55.68
N ILE A 7 -43.26 32.47 56.65
CA ILE A 7 -42.10 31.57 56.73
C ILE A 7 -42.03 30.66 55.50
N ILE A 8 -43.17 30.10 55.06
CA ILE A 8 -43.24 29.26 53.86
C ILE A 8 -42.84 30.06 52.60
N GLN A 9 -43.28 31.32 52.46
CA GLN A 9 -42.90 32.17 51.34
C GLN A 9 -41.40 32.52 51.34
N VAL A 10 -40.82 32.84 52.50
CA VAL A 10 -39.39 33.14 52.62
C VAL A 10 -38.55 31.90 52.29
N VAL A 11 -38.91 30.74 52.83
CA VAL A 11 -38.21 29.47 52.52
C VAL A 11 -38.37 29.10 51.06
N GLY A 12 -39.57 29.24 50.49
CA GLY A 12 -39.82 29.04 49.06
C GLY A 12 -38.96 29.95 48.19
N SER A 13 -38.85 31.24 48.55
CA SER A 13 -38.03 32.20 47.82
C SER A 13 -36.54 31.85 47.84
N LEU A 14 -36.00 31.41 48.99
CA LEU A 14 -34.61 30.96 49.13
C LEU A 14 -34.31 29.70 48.30
N ILE A 15 -35.25 28.75 48.25
CA ILE A 15 -35.13 27.55 47.41
C ILE A 15 -35.05 27.96 45.94
N THR A 16 -35.92 28.86 45.49
CA THR A 16 -35.96 29.30 44.08
C THR A 16 -34.78 30.18 43.67
N LEU A 17 -34.28 31.04 44.58
CA LEU A 17 -33.22 32.01 44.26
C LEU A 17 -31.82 31.41 44.42
N VAL A 18 -31.64 30.44 45.32
CA VAL A 18 -30.29 29.94 45.67
C VAL A 18 -30.14 28.47 45.33
N ILE A 19 -31.06 27.61 45.77
CA ILE A 19 -30.90 26.16 45.65
C ILE A 19 -31.12 25.70 44.20
N LEU A 20 -32.20 26.16 43.56
CA LEU A 20 -32.53 25.77 42.19
C LEU A 20 -31.46 26.20 41.17
N PRO A 21 -30.94 27.46 41.19
CA PRO A 21 -29.87 27.86 40.28
C PRO A 21 -28.56 27.10 40.52
N LEU A 22 -28.22 26.81 41.77
CA LEU A 22 -27.02 26.03 42.11
C LEU A 22 -27.09 24.60 41.56
N LEU A 23 -28.25 23.95 41.66
CA LEU A 23 -28.47 22.61 41.09
C LEU A 23 -28.40 22.62 39.56
N LEU A 24 -29.00 23.63 38.92
CA LEU A 24 -28.94 23.79 37.46
C LEU A 24 -27.52 24.03 36.97
N LEU A 25 -26.72 24.84 37.66
CA LEU A 25 -25.30 25.04 37.34
C LEU A 25 -24.50 23.75 37.47
N ARG A 26 -24.71 22.96 38.53
CA ARG A 26 -24.07 21.64 38.67
C ARG A 26 -24.48 20.68 37.57
N SER A 27 -25.76 20.65 37.19
CA SER A 27 -26.25 19.82 36.09
C SER A 27 -25.64 20.23 34.75
N LYS A 28 -25.56 21.53 34.47
CA LYS A 28 -24.92 22.06 33.26
C LYS A 28 -23.44 21.70 33.19
N LYS A 29 -22.69 21.81 34.30
CA LYS A 29 -21.28 21.39 34.36
C LYS A 29 -21.12 19.91 34.04
N LYS A 30 -21.88 19.04 34.71
CA LYS A 30 -21.83 17.59 34.44
C LYS A 30 -22.18 17.24 32.99
N LYS A 31 -23.13 17.94 32.38
CA LYS A 31 -23.49 17.74 30.96
C LYS A 31 -22.35 18.19 30.03
N ALA A 32 -21.75 19.34 30.29
CA ALA A 32 -20.62 19.83 29.51
C ALA A 32 -19.40 18.91 29.62
N ASP A 33 -19.10 18.39 30.81
CA ASP A 33 -18.00 17.45 31.04
C ASP A 33 -18.27 16.12 30.29
N ALA A 34 -19.49 15.59 30.36
CA ALA A 34 -19.87 14.36 29.65
C ALA A 34 -19.90 14.55 28.11
N GLU A 35 -20.27 15.73 27.64
CA GLU A 35 -20.24 16.07 26.21
C GLU A 35 -18.78 16.20 25.72
N ALA A 36 -17.90 16.82 26.50
CA ALA A 36 -16.47 16.89 26.20
C ALA A 36 -15.84 15.50 26.13
N GLU A 37 -16.08 14.64 27.14
CA GLU A 37 -15.58 13.26 27.16
C GLU A 37 -16.09 12.45 25.96
N LYS A 38 -17.37 12.63 25.59
CA LYS A 38 -17.93 12.00 24.39
C LYS A 38 -17.24 12.49 23.12
N THR A 39 -17.01 13.80 22.98
CA THR A 39 -16.31 14.34 21.80
C THR A 39 -14.87 13.85 21.71
N GLU A 40 -14.18 13.66 22.84
CA GLU A 40 -12.83 13.08 22.86
C GLU A 40 -12.85 11.60 22.43
N ALA A 41 -13.80 10.82 22.94
CA ALA A 41 -13.98 9.43 22.53
C ALA A 41 -14.32 9.30 21.04
N ASP A 42 -15.25 10.12 20.54
CA ASP A 42 -15.62 10.16 19.12
C ASP A 42 -14.40 10.55 18.25
N ASN A 43 -13.56 11.48 18.71
CA ASN A 43 -12.34 11.88 18.02
C ASN A 43 -11.28 10.75 17.98
N ILE A 44 -11.05 10.06 19.10
CA ILE A 44 -10.12 8.91 19.15
C ILE A 44 -10.59 7.78 18.21
N THR A 45 -11.89 7.51 18.16
CA THR A 45 -12.43 6.48 17.25
C THR A 45 -12.29 6.88 15.78
N ALA A 46 -12.45 8.18 15.45
CA ALA A 46 -12.21 8.70 14.12
C ALA A 46 -10.74 8.50 13.69
N TYR A 47 -9.78 8.85 14.56
CA TYR A 47 -8.37 8.59 14.29
C TYR A 47 -8.10 7.09 14.07
N ALA A 48 -8.63 6.21 14.92
CA ALA A 48 -8.42 4.78 14.76
C ALA A 48 -8.95 4.25 13.40
N ALA A 49 -10.08 4.79 12.92
CA ALA A 49 -10.62 4.45 11.60
C ALA A 49 -9.70 4.93 10.45
N GLU A 50 -9.18 6.17 10.54
CA GLU A 50 -8.23 6.70 9.56
C GLU A 50 -6.94 5.88 9.52
N TRP A 51 -6.39 5.50 10.67
CA TRP A 51 -5.20 4.65 10.75
C TRP A 51 -5.43 3.28 10.12
N LYS A 52 -6.61 2.70 10.33
CA LYS A 52 -6.99 1.42 9.71
C LYS A 52 -7.06 1.54 8.18
N GLU A 53 -7.71 2.59 7.66
CA GLU A 53 -7.80 2.82 6.22
C GLU A 53 -6.41 3.03 5.59
N LEU A 54 -5.56 3.84 6.23
CA LEU A 54 -4.19 4.07 5.78
C LEU A 54 -3.37 2.77 5.77
N TYR A 55 -3.54 1.92 6.77
CA TYR A 55 -2.88 0.62 6.86
C TYR A 55 -3.33 -0.30 5.73
N GLU A 56 -4.64 -0.49 5.55
CA GLU A 56 -5.20 -1.33 4.48
C GLU A 56 -4.76 -0.85 3.09
N LYS A 57 -4.71 0.47 2.87
CA LYS A 57 -4.22 1.05 1.62
C LYS A 57 -2.73 0.78 1.41
N LYS A 58 -1.92 0.82 2.48
CA LYS A 58 -0.49 0.50 2.40
C LYS A 58 -0.28 -0.98 2.13
N GLU A 59 -1.01 -1.86 2.80
CA GLU A 59 -0.93 -3.31 2.62
C GLU A 59 -1.29 -3.70 1.18
N LYS A 60 -2.39 -3.17 0.63
CA LYS A 60 -2.75 -3.37 -0.79
C LYS A 60 -1.62 -2.96 -1.74
N ARG A 61 -1.01 -1.79 -1.53
CA ARG A 61 0.12 -1.33 -2.34
C ARG A 61 1.35 -2.23 -2.23
N VAL A 62 1.62 -2.79 -1.05
CA VAL A 62 2.73 -3.74 -0.86
C VAL A 62 2.46 -5.01 -1.67
N VAL A 63 1.25 -5.57 -1.58
CA VAL A 63 0.87 -6.76 -2.35
C VAL A 63 0.96 -6.52 -3.86
N GLU A 64 0.50 -5.37 -4.34
CA GLU A 64 0.63 -4.98 -5.76
C GLU A 64 2.09 -4.86 -6.21
N LEU A 65 2.95 -4.30 -5.36
CA LEU A 65 4.37 -4.15 -5.65
C LEU A 65 5.09 -5.50 -5.65
N ASP A 66 4.81 -6.37 -4.67
CA ASP A 66 5.39 -7.71 -4.59
C ASP A 66 4.99 -8.55 -5.81
N ALA A 67 3.72 -8.51 -6.22
CA ALA A 67 3.27 -9.18 -7.45
C ALA A 67 4.00 -8.65 -8.71
N LYS A 68 4.26 -7.34 -8.77
CA LYS A 68 5.03 -6.74 -9.87
C LYS A 68 6.50 -7.17 -9.84
N ILE A 69 7.09 -7.28 -8.65
CA ILE A 69 8.46 -7.74 -8.47
C ILE A 69 8.59 -9.18 -8.96
N ASP A 70 7.71 -10.08 -8.53
CA ASP A 70 7.70 -11.47 -8.96
C ASP A 70 7.56 -11.61 -10.48
N HIS A 71 6.66 -10.82 -11.08
CA HIS A 71 6.50 -10.76 -12.53
C HIS A 71 7.80 -10.34 -13.23
N LEU A 72 8.47 -9.27 -12.77
CA LEU A 72 9.72 -8.79 -13.35
C LEU A 72 10.84 -9.82 -13.21
N TYR A 73 10.93 -10.53 -12.08
CA TYR A 73 11.91 -11.61 -11.92
C TYR A 73 11.67 -12.78 -12.88
N ALA A 74 10.40 -13.13 -13.12
CA ALA A 74 10.04 -14.14 -14.11
C ALA A 74 10.43 -13.71 -15.54
N GLU A 75 10.17 -12.46 -15.92
CA GLU A 75 10.58 -11.91 -17.22
C GLU A 75 12.10 -11.87 -17.37
N ILE A 76 12.83 -11.39 -16.37
CA ILE A 76 14.30 -11.36 -16.40
C ILE A 76 14.86 -12.76 -16.61
N THR A 77 14.28 -13.77 -15.96
CA THR A 77 14.71 -15.16 -16.12
C THR A 77 14.48 -15.65 -17.55
N LYS A 78 13.29 -15.39 -18.11
CA LYS A 78 12.97 -15.71 -19.51
C LYS A 78 13.95 -15.05 -20.49
N TYR A 79 14.26 -13.78 -20.30
CA TYR A 79 15.22 -13.08 -21.16
C TYR A 79 16.63 -13.64 -21.02
N ARG A 80 17.08 -13.99 -19.82
CA ARG A 80 18.38 -14.63 -19.60
C ARG A 80 18.48 -15.97 -20.32
N ASP A 81 17.44 -16.79 -20.25
CA ASP A 81 17.39 -18.07 -20.95
C ASP A 81 17.41 -17.90 -22.46
N ALA A 82 16.62 -16.97 -22.99
CA ALA A 82 16.60 -16.65 -24.42
C ALA A 82 17.96 -16.14 -24.92
N ILE A 83 18.63 -15.28 -24.14
CA ILE A 83 19.98 -14.78 -24.46
C ILE A 83 20.98 -15.94 -24.49
N ARG A 84 20.91 -16.86 -23.52
CA ARG A 84 21.79 -18.04 -23.47
C ARG A 84 21.58 -18.93 -24.70
N GLU A 85 20.34 -19.26 -25.03
CA GLU A 85 20.01 -20.09 -26.19
C GLU A 85 20.48 -19.44 -27.50
N LEU A 86 20.26 -18.13 -27.66
CA LEU A 86 20.72 -17.40 -28.83
C LEU A 86 22.25 -17.34 -28.90
N SER A 87 22.93 -17.17 -27.76
CA SER A 87 24.39 -17.17 -27.70
C SER A 87 24.97 -18.54 -28.09
N GLU A 88 24.36 -19.63 -27.61
CA GLU A 88 24.74 -21.00 -27.97
C GLU A 88 24.58 -21.21 -29.47
N LYS A 89 23.40 -20.92 -30.04
CA LYS A 89 23.14 -21.02 -31.48
C LYS A 89 24.09 -20.17 -32.33
N ASN A 90 24.36 -18.95 -31.89
CA ASN A 90 25.27 -18.06 -32.62
C ASN A 90 26.71 -18.58 -32.60
N SER A 91 27.16 -19.13 -31.46
CA SER A 91 28.48 -19.77 -31.36
C SER A 91 28.59 -21.01 -32.26
N GLU A 92 27.55 -21.83 -32.33
CA GLU A 92 27.50 -23.00 -33.20
C GLU A 92 27.55 -22.59 -34.68
N LEU A 93 26.71 -21.63 -35.08
CA LEU A 93 26.71 -21.10 -36.45
C LEU A 93 28.04 -20.45 -36.82
N ALA A 94 28.72 -19.78 -35.89
CA ALA A 94 30.05 -19.21 -36.13
C ALA A 94 31.07 -20.31 -36.46
N VAL A 95 31.07 -21.41 -35.71
CA VAL A 95 31.95 -22.57 -35.98
C VAL A 95 31.60 -23.24 -37.31
N GLN A 96 30.31 -23.45 -37.59
CA GLN A 96 29.85 -24.03 -38.85
C GLN A 96 30.23 -23.16 -40.04
N ASN A 97 30.05 -21.84 -39.95
CA ASN A 97 30.46 -20.90 -40.99
C ASN A 97 31.97 -20.93 -41.21
N GLN A 98 32.77 -20.97 -40.14
CA GLN A 98 34.22 -21.07 -40.27
C GLN A 98 34.63 -22.39 -40.97
N ALA A 99 33.99 -23.50 -40.63
CA ALA A 99 34.22 -24.79 -41.28
C ALA A 99 33.82 -24.78 -42.77
N LEU A 100 32.70 -24.13 -43.11
CA LEU A 100 32.24 -23.98 -44.49
C LEU A 100 33.16 -23.06 -45.31
N GLU A 101 33.61 -21.93 -44.74
CA GLU A 101 34.57 -21.05 -45.40
C GLU A 101 35.89 -21.77 -45.69
N PHE A 102 36.36 -22.63 -44.77
CA PHE A 102 37.53 -23.48 -45.04
C PHE A 102 37.29 -24.49 -46.19
N ARG A 103 36.07 -25.03 -46.30
CA ARG A 103 35.69 -26.00 -47.35
C ARG A 103 35.27 -25.38 -48.67
N LYS A 104 35.08 -24.06 -48.71
CA LYS A 104 34.56 -23.33 -49.84
C LYS A 104 35.49 -23.45 -51.04
N CYS A 105 34.91 -23.76 -52.20
CA CYS A 105 35.60 -23.68 -53.48
C CYS A 105 35.27 -22.34 -54.13
N ASN A 106 36.30 -21.61 -54.56
CA ASN A 106 36.15 -20.33 -55.23
C ASN A 106 35.89 -20.46 -56.73
N LYS A 107 35.91 -21.68 -57.29
CA LYS A 107 35.69 -21.97 -58.72
C LYS A 107 34.27 -22.52 -58.95
N HIS A 108 33.52 -21.91 -59.86
CA HIS A 108 32.19 -22.38 -60.24
C HIS A 108 32.28 -23.79 -60.88
N GLY A 109 31.41 -24.71 -60.44
CA GLY A 109 31.38 -26.09 -60.92
C GLY A 109 32.48 -27.02 -60.38
N CYS A 110 33.42 -26.53 -59.57
CA CYS A 110 34.41 -27.32 -58.81
C CYS A 110 35.31 -28.30 -59.61
N ALA A 111 35.37 -28.23 -60.95
CA ALA A 111 36.16 -29.16 -61.77
C ALA A 111 37.66 -29.19 -61.40
N ASP A 112 38.24 -28.03 -61.05
CA ASP A 112 39.56 -27.90 -60.42
C ASP A 112 39.43 -26.99 -59.20
N ARG A 113 39.04 -27.56 -58.06
CA ARG A 113 38.74 -26.80 -56.83
C ARG A 113 39.92 -25.93 -56.40
N VAL A 114 39.63 -24.68 -56.01
CA VAL A 114 40.61 -23.74 -55.45
C VAL A 114 40.07 -23.17 -54.13
N PRO A 115 40.82 -23.24 -53.01
CA PRO A 115 42.12 -23.93 -52.87
C PRO A 115 41.99 -25.46 -52.96
N PRO A 116 43.04 -26.19 -53.37
CA PRO A 116 43.06 -27.65 -53.30
C PRO A 116 42.74 -28.14 -51.88
N SER A 117 42.02 -29.25 -51.78
CA SER A 117 41.66 -29.88 -50.50
C SER A 117 42.47 -31.14 -50.32
N GLU A 118 43.12 -31.29 -49.16
CA GLU A 118 43.73 -32.55 -48.74
C GLU A 118 42.81 -33.38 -47.81
N TYR A 119 41.66 -32.80 -47.44
CA TYR A 119 40.53 -33.51 -46.81
C TYR A 119 39.60 -34.10 -47.85
#